data_AF-A0AAE0VMD7-F1
#
_entry.id   AF-A0AAE0VMD7-F1
#
_cell.length_a   1.000
_cell.length_b   1.000
_cell.length_c   1.000
_cell.angle_alpha   90.00
_cell.angle_beta   90.00
_cell.angle_gamma   90.00
#
_symmetry.space_group_name_H-M   'P 1'
#
loop_
_entity.id
_entity.type
_entity.pdbx_description
1 polymer ?
#
loop_
_entity_poly.entity_id
_entity_poly.type
_entity_poly.pdbx_seq_one_letter_code
_entity_poly.pdbx_strand_id
1 'polypeptide(L)'
;MPEANECDVYVRYWRHHDYGDNLLGLFDFKKIKKIFKGLLGVLRLGFITIYLTDALVGGFTTGAAVHVFTSQLQAVLQVKADRYSGAFKLIYTYRDFFERISTINWATVITSLVCIIVLHIVSNYVNPSEKFKKISKVPVPIELIVVIFGTVASYFIQLEKGYGVYVVGDIPRGLPAPSVTQLVHIPDVIEDAVIIAIVVYAVSISMAKILAEKNDYAINPNQELIANAFCNIISSFFSCFVCAASLSRSLVQERVGGKTQVSHVCIK
;
A
#
# COMPACT_ATOMS: atom_id res chain seq x y z
N MET A 1 -10.41 28.28 3.61
CA MET A 1 -10.97 27.14 2.86
C MET A 1 -10.02 25.98 3.11
N PRO A 2 -10.42 24.91 3.82
CA PRO A 2 -9.44 23.98 4.36
C PRO A 2 -9.00 23.00 3.27
N GLU A 3 -7.73 23.11 2.89
CA GLU A 3 -6.99 22.20 2.03
C GLU A 3 -6.95 20.79 2.66
N ALA A 4 -7.65 19.85 2.03
CA ALA A 4 -7.78 18.48 2.50
C ALA A 4 -6.65 17.61 1.93
N ASN A 5 -5.70 17.19 2.77
CA ASN A 5 -4.62 16.29 2.37
C ASN A 5 -5.16 14.89 2.03
N GLU A 6 -4.64 14.33 0.95
CA GLU A 6 -5.22 13.21 0.23
C GLU A 6 -5.32 11.90 1.02
N CYS A 7 -4.37 11.60 1.92
CA CYS A 7 -4.48 10.43 2.81
C CYS A 7 -5.68 10.50 3.77
N ASP A 8 -6.13 11.70 4.13
CA ASP A 8 -7.29 11.89 5.02
C ASP A 8 -8.60 11.76 4.29
N VAL A 9 -8.64 12.16 3.03
CA VAL A 9 -9.77 11.93 2.14
C VAL A 9 -9.96 10.41 1.93
N TYR A 10 -8.89 9.63 1.71
CA TYR A 10 -8.99 8.19 1.42
C TYR A 10 -9.53 7.32 2.56
N VAL A 11 -9.12 7.56 3.81
CA VAL A 11 -9.57 6.76 4.96
C VAL A 11 -10.84 7.35 5.61
N ARG A 12 -11.24 8.59 5.26
CA ARG A 12 -12.50 9.21 5.74
C ARG A 12 -13.66 8.73 4.88
N TYR A 13 -13.35 8.40 3.63
CA TYR A 13 -14.26 7.81 2.66
C TYR A 13 -14.76 6.41 2.99
N TRP A 14 -13.88 5.53 3.49
CA TRP A 14 -14.25 4.15 3.82
C TRP A 14 -14.92 3.98 5.19
N ARG A 15 -14.85 4.99 6.07
CA ARG A 15 -15.22 4.81 7.50
C ARG A 15 -16.64 5.25 7.84
N HIS A 16 -17.35 6.03 7.02
CA HIS A 16 -18.51 6.77 7.57
C HIS A 16 -19.75 7.06 6.72
N HIS A 17 -19.90 6.65 5.45
CA HIS A 17 -21.12 7.04 4.73
C HIS A 17 -21.76 5.92 3.90
N ASP A 18 -23.00 5.61 4.29
CA ASP A 18 -24.04 5.03 3.45
C ASP A 18 -24.20 5.79 2.12
N TYR A 19 -24.68 5.04 1.13
CA TYR A 19 -24.88 5.34 -0.29
C TYR A 19 -25.46 6.73 -0.63
N GLY A 20 -25.01 7.33 -1.75
CA GLY A 20 -25.67 8.49 -2.35
C GLY A 20 -24.82 9.22 -3.38
N ASP A 21 -24.23 10.36 -3.01
CA ASP A 21 -24.03 11.41 -4.02
C ASP A 21 -22.61 11.99 -4.15
N ASN A 22 -21.60 11.48 -3.41
CA ASN A 22 -20.23 12.04 -3.43
C ASN A 22 -19.13 11.05 -3.90
N LEU A 23 -19.50 9.96 -4.57
CA LEU A 23 -18.59 8.93 -5.14
C LEU A 23 -17.78 9.40 -6.34
N LEU A 24 -18.32 10.31 -7.15
CA LEU A 24 -17.68 10.79 -8.37
C LEU A 24 -16.34 11.50 -8.10
N GLY A 25 -16.28 12.40 -7.11
CA GLY A 25 -15.06 13.18 -6.83
C GLY A 25 -13.86 12.31 -6.42
N LEU A 26 -14.03 11.29 -5.58
CA LEU A 26 -12.90 10.47 -5.10
C LEU A 26 -12.34 9.53 -6.18
N PHE A 27 -13.21 9.07 -7.08
CA PHE A 27 -12.77 8.31 -8.25
C PHE A 27 -12.00 9.18 -9.23
N ASP A 28 -12.27 10.48 -9.26
CA ASP A 28 -11.52 11.40 -10.12
C ASP A 28 -10.09 11.62 -9.65
N PHE A 29 -9.89 11.95 -8.37
CA PHE A 29 -8.55 12.18 -7.79
C PHE A 29 -7.58 11.01 -8.02
N LYS A 30 -8.05 9.75 -7.90
CA LYS A 30 -7.22 8.55 -8.12
C LYS A 30 -6.77 8.39 -9.57
N LYS A 31 -7.61 8.78 -10.52
CA LYS A 31 -7.36 8.57 -11.94
C LYS A 31 -6.48 9.65 -12.54
N ILE A 32 -6.59 10.89 -12.06
CA ILE A 32 -5.77 12.01 -12.56
C ILE A 32 -4.28 11.74 -12.34
N LYS A 33 -3.91 11.27 -11.14
CA LYS A 33 -2.53 10.90 -10.82
C LYS A 33 -1.93 9.86 -11.78
N LYS A 34 -2.79 9.06 -12.41
CA LYS A 34 -2.42 7.95 -13.29
C LYS A 34 -2.38 8.36 -14.76
N ILE A 35 -3.27 9.24 -15.19
CA ILE A 35 -3.21 9.89 -16.50
C ILE A 35 -1.90 10.70 -16.61
N PHE A 36 -1.49 11.38 -15.54
CA PHE A 36 -0.24 12.12 -15.51
C PHE A 36 1.01 11.21 -15.53
N LYS A 37 1.00 10.07 -14.83
CA LYS A 37 2.03 9.01 -15.00
C LYS A 37 2.10 8.50 -16.43
N GLY A 38 0.94 8.36 -17.09
CA GLY A 38 0.83 8.07 -18.51
C GLY A 38 1.49 9.14 -19.38
N LEU A 39 1.21 10.41 -19.10
CA LEU A 39 1.78 11.56 -19.81
C LEU A 39 3.31 11.68 -19.60
N LEU A 40 3.80 11.47 -18.38
CA LEU A 40 5.23 11.42 -18.06
C LEU A 40 5.95 10.24 -18.75
N GLY A 41 5.29 9.10 -18.89
CA GLY A 41 5.78 7.94 -19.64
C GLY A 41 5.84 8.19 -21.15
N VAL A 42 4.84 8.88 -21.71
CA VAL A 42 4.81 9.33 -23.11
C VAL A 42 5.90 10.38 -23.39
N LEU A 43 6.15 11.27 -22.42
CA LEU A 43 7.21 12.29 -22.50
C LEU A 43 8.63 11.74 -22.37
N ARG A 44 8.82 10.42 -22.22
CA ARG A 44 10.13 9.75 -22.09
C ARG A 44 11.03 10.38 -21.01
N LEU A 45 10.46 10.88 -19.92
CA LEU A 45 11.21 11.52 -18.83
C LEU A 45 11.97 10.53 -17.92
N GLY A 46 12.19 9.29 -18.39
CA GLY A 46 13.00 8.28 -17.72
C GLY A 46 14.42 8.74 -17.41
N PHE A 47 14.92 9.72 -18.16
CA PHE A 47 16.20 10.38 -17.92
C PHE A 47 16.24 11.09 -16.57
N ILE A 48 15.20 11.82 -16.16
CA ILE A 48 15.18 12.59 -14.88
C ILE A 48 15.29 11.64 -13.68
N THR A 49 14.62 10.49 -13.79
CA THR A 49 14.63 9.46 -12.74
C THR A 49 15.93 8.68 -12.64
N ILE A 50 16.80 8.73 -13.65
CA ILE A 50 18.16 8.14 -13.60
C ILE A 50 19.10 8.99 -12.72
N TYR A 51 18.74 10.24 -12.42
CA TYR A 51 19.52 11.15 -11.56
C TYR A 51 19.09 11.19 -10.10
N LEU A 52 18.04 10.46 -9.70
CA LEU A 52 17.75 10.32 -8.27
C LEU A 52 18.83 9.44 -7.63
N THR A 53 19.58 10.03 -6.70
CA THR A 53 20.59 9.30 -5.93
C THR A 53 19.91 8.28 -5.01
N ASP A 54 20.59 7.16 -4.75
CA ASP A 54 20.11 6.16 -3.78
C ASP A 54 19.83 6.78 -2.40
N ALA A 55 20.58 7.83 -2.04
CA ALA A 55 20.37 8.62 -0.83
C ALA A 55 19.01 9.33 -0.79
N LEU A 56 18.56 9.90 -1.91
CA LEU A 56 17.26 10.56 -2.00
C LEU A 56 16.12 9.55 -1.86
N VAL A 57 16.23 8.42 -2.55
CA VAL A 57 15.24 7.32 -2.45
C VAL A 57 15.20 6.78 -1.02
N GLY A 58 16.37 6.51 -0.42
CA GLY A 58 16.48 6.03 0.95
C GLY A 58 15.86 6.98 1.98
N GLY A 59 16.15 8.29 1.86
CA GLY A 59 15.56 9.33 2.71
C GLY A 59 14.03 9.39 2.57
N PHE A 60 13.52 9.40 1.34
CA PHE A 60 12.09 9.37 1.08
C PHE A 60 11.42 8.10 1.65
N THR A 61 11.98 6.92 1.41
CA THR A 61 11.42 5.66 1.92
C THR A 61 11.42 5.59 3.44
N THR A 62 12.42 6.16 4.09
CA THR A 62 12.50 6.22 5.56
C THR A 62 11.43 7.16 6.11
N GLY A 63 11.26 8.34 5.52
CA GLY A 63 10.17 9.26 5.89
C GLY A 63 8.79 8.63 5.68
N ALA A 64 8.58 7.99 4.53
CA ALA A 64 7.34 7.26 4.24
C ALA A 64 7.10 6.11 5.24
N ALA A 65 8.16 5.38 5.65
CA ALA A 65 8.07 4.33 6.65
C ALA A 65 7.64 4.87 8.02
N VAL A 66 8.14 6.03 8.45
CA VAL A 66 7.69 6.70 9.68
C VAL A 66 6.21 7.04 9.58
N HIS A 67 5.76 7.65 8.48
CA HIS A 67 4.34 7.95 8.26
C HIS A 67 3.44 6.72 8.30
N VAL A 68 3.84 5.64 7.63
CA VAL A 68 3.11 4.37 7.65
C VAL A 68 3.08 3.81 9.07
N PHE A 69 4.22 3.77 9.76
CA PHE A 69 4.31 3.30 11.14
C PHE A 69 3.37 4.09 12.08
N THR A 70 3.36 5.42 12.01
CA THR A 70 2.43 6.27 12.79
C THR A 70 0.97 5.90 12.53
N SER A 71 0.60 5.66 11.26
CA SER A 71 -0.78 5.27 10.90
C SER A 71 -1.17 3.88 11.42
N GLN A 72 -0.22 2.93 11.42
CA GLN A 72 -0.47 1.59 11.93
C GLN A 72 -0.51 1.55 13.46
N LEU A 73 0.26 2.40 14.13
CA LEU A 73 0.22 2.53 15.59
C LEU A 73 -1.19 2.91 16.08
N GLN A 74 -1.85 3.83 15.39
CA GLN A 74 -3.24 4.20 15.69
C GLN A 74 -4.22 3.05 15.46
N ALA A 75 -4.00 2.23 14.43
CA ALA A 75 -4.83 1.08 14.13
C ALA A 75 -4.69 -0.03 15.20
N VAL A 76 -3.45 -0.35 15.61
CA VAL A 76 -3.13 -1.35 16.63
C VAL A 76 -3.70 -1.00 18.00
N LEU A 77 -3.66 0.29 18.36
CA LEU A 77 -4.15 0.78 19.65
C LEU A 77 -5.63 1.22 19.61
N GLN A 78 -6.23 1.24 18.42
CA GLN A 78 -7.58 1.70 18.14
C GLN A 78 -7.89 3.12 18.66
N VAL A 79 -6.89 4.01 18.65
CA VAL A 79 -7.08 5.39 19.11
C VAL A 79 -7.75 6.21 18.01
N LYS A 80 -8.86 6.87 18.32
CA LYS A 80 -9.53 7.81 17.43
C LYS A 80 -8.73 9.12 17.38
N ALA A 81 -7.64 9.14 16.62
CA ALA A 81 -6.91 10.37 16.34
C ALA A 81 -7.61 11.14 15.21
N ASP A 82 -7.75 12.44 15.39
CA ASP A 82 -8.16 13.33 14.33
C ASP A 82 -7.07 13.38 13.26
N ARG A 83 -7.50 13.63 12.03
CA ARG A 83 -6.56 13.64 10.92
C ARG A 83 -6.25 15.04 10.48
N TYR A 84 -4.96 15.33 10.42
CA TYR A 84 -4.41 16.63 10.10
C TYR A 84 -3.90 16.67 8.67
N SER A 85 -4.15 17.76 7.95
CA SER A 85 -3.51 18.10 6.68
C SER A 85 -2.44 19.17 6.89
N GLY A 86 -1.53 19.31 5.92
CA GLY A 86 -0.45 20.31 5.91
C GLY A 86 0.91 19.85 6.44
N ALA A 87 1.84 20.82 6.48
CA ALA A 87 3.17 20.64 7.05
C ALA A 87 3.08 20.29 8.54
N PHE A 88 4.05 19.51 9.04
CA PHE A 88 4.12 19.06 10.44
C PHE A 88 2.93 18.19 10.91
N LYS A 89 2.13 17.63 10.00
CA LYS A 89 1.05 16.67 10.32
C LYS A 89 1.45 15.63 11.36
N LEU A 90 2.65 15.06 11.27
CA LEU A 90 3.13 14.06 12.22
C LEU A 90 3.14 14.59 13.66
N ILE A 91 3.58 15.83 13.88
CA ILE A 91 3.66 16.42 15.23
C ILE A 91 2.26 16.57 15.82
N TYR A 92 1.31 17.12 15.06
CA TYR A 92 -0.09 17.22 15.49
C TYR A 92 -0.70 15.84 15.76
N THR A 93 -0.41 14.88 14.89
CA THR A 93 -0.88 13.50 15.03
C THR A 93 -0.35 12.83 16.31
N TYR A 94 0.92 13.05 16.65
CA TYR A 94 1.51 12.53 17.89
C TYR A 94 0.95 13.23 19.13
N ARG A 95 0.78 14.55 19.09
CA ARG A 95 0.15 15.31 20.18
C ARG A 95 -1.22 14.73 20.52
N ASP A 96 -2.10 14.63 19.54
CA ASP A 96 -3.45 14.08 19.71
C ASP A 96 -3.45 12.63 20.18
N PHE A 97 -2.51 11.84 19.66
CA PHE A 97 -2.35 10.46 20.04
C PHE A 97 -2.01 10.34 21.54
N PHE A 98 -1.10 11.18 22.07
CA PHE A 98 -0.77 11.19 23.49
C PHE A 98 -1.91 11.75 24.36
N GLU A 99 -2.65 12.76 23.87
CA GLU A 99 -3.81 13.28 24.59
C GLU A 99 -4.94 12.24 24.70
N ARG A 100 -5.11 11.38 23.67
CA ARG A 100 -6.18 10.38 23.59
C ARG A 100 -5.75 8.96 23.95
N ILE A 101 -4.54 8.78 24.48
CA ILE A 101 -3.97 7.46 24.80
C ILE A 101 -4.80 6.69 25.84
N SER A 102 -5.57 7.38 26.67
CA SER A 102 -6.48 6.76 27.66
C SER A 102 -7.70 6.07 27.01
N THR A 103 -7.98 6.33 25.73
CA THR A 103 -9.14 5.76 25.01
C THR A 103 -8.82 4.45 24.28
N ILE A 104 -7.68 3.82 24.59
CA ILE A 104 -7.24 2.57 23.99
C ILE A 104 -8.28 1.45 24.20
N ASN A 105 -8.53 0.69 23.14
CA ASN A 105 -9.25 -0.56 23.23
C ASN A 105 -8.29 -1.74 23.45
N TRP A 106 -8.25 -2.24 24.69
CA TRP A 106 -7.38 -3.36 25.05
C TRP A 106 -7.63 -4.65 24.25
N ALA A 107 -8.86 -4.90 23.79
CA ALA A 107 -9.15 -6.07 22.97
C ALA A 107 -8.41 -6.01 21.62
N THR A 108 -8.34 -4.82 21.01
CA THR A 108 -7.61 -4.61 19.74
C THR A 108 -6.11 -4.67 19.95
N VAL A 109 -5.60 -4.20 21.09
CA VAL A 109 -4.19 -4.32 21.44
C VAL A 109 -3.79 -5.78 21.59
N ILE A 110 -4.56 -6.57 22.35
CA ILE A 110 -4.27 -7.98 22.59
C ILE A 110 -4.32 -8.76 21.28
N THR A 111 -5.37 -8.58 20.47
CA THR A 111 -5.51 -9.26 19.18
C THR A 111 -4.39 -8.88 18.21
N SER A 112 -4.02 -7.59 18.12
CA SER A 112 -2.91 -7.12 17.30
C SER A 112 -1.57 -7.69 17.77
N LEU A 113 -1.34 -7.73 19.09
CA LEU A 113 -0.11 -8.28 19.69
C LEU A 113 0.01 -9.77 19.39
N VAL A 114 -1.07 -10.54 19.55
CA VAL A 114 -1.11 -11.96 19.20
C VAL A 114 -0.81 -12.15 17.71
N CYS A 115 -1.43 -11.38 16.82
CA CYS A 115 -1.14 -11.42 15.39
C CYS A 115 0.33 -11.13 15.07
N ILE A 116 0.91 -10.10 15.68
CA ILE A 116 2.33 -9.73 15.49
C ILE A 116 3.25 -10.85 15.98
N ILE A 117 2.99 -11.42 17.16
CA ILE A 117 3.79 -12.51 17.73
C ILE A 117 3.72 -13.75 16.82
N VAL A 118 2.52 -14.14 16.38
CA VAL A 118 2.33 -15.30 15.49
C VAL A 118 3.07 -15.09 14.17
N LEU A 119 2.90 -13.91 13.54
CA LEU A 119 3.60 -13.57 12.29
C LEU A 119 5.12 -13.58 12.48
N HIS A 120 5.62 -13.00 13.57
CA HIS A 120 7.05 -12.96 13.87
C HIS A 120 7.62 -14.36 14.09
N ILE A 121 6.96 -15.20 14.89
CA ILE A 121 7.41 -16.57 15.17
C ILE A 121 7.44 -17.39 13.88
N VAL A 122 6.37 -17.37 13.10
CA VAL A 122 6.30 -18.20 11.89
C VAL A 122 7.25 -17.69 10.81
N SER A 123 7.31 -16.38 10.59
CA SER A 123 8.18 -15.80 9.56
C SER A 123 9.67 -15.94 9.89
N ASN A 124 10.07 -15.76 11.16
CA ASN A 124 11.49 -15.71 11.53
C ASN A 124 12.03 -17.01 12.13
N TYR A 125 11.19 -17.90 12.65
CA TYR A 125 11.65 -19.17 13.24
C TYR A 125 11.18 -20.39 12.47
N VAL A 126 9.94 -20.41 11.97
CA VAL A 126 9.39 -21.60 11.28
C VAL A 126 9.84 -21.66 9.82
N ASN A 127 9.60 -20.59 9.05
CA ASN A 127 9.95 -20.50 7.64
C ASN A 127 11.46 -20.69 7.34
N PRO A 128 12.40 -20.10 8.10
CA PRO A 128 13.82 -20.28 7.87
C PRO A 128 14.40 -21.54 8.50
N SER A 129 13.62 -22.31 9.29
CA SER A 129 14.09 -23.54 9.91
C SER A 129 14.52 -24.56 8.85
N GLU A 130 15.74 -25.06 8.98
CA GLU A 130 16.30 -26.11 8.11
C GLU A 130 15.44 -27.38 8.07
N LYS A 131 14.68 -27.66 9.13
CA LYS A 131 13.72 -28.77 9.18
C LYS A 131 12.53 -28.54 8.26
N PHE A 132 12.04 -27.30 8.17
CA PHE A 132 10.87 -26.96 7.37
C PHE A 132 11.24 -26.81 5.88
N LYS A 133 12.43 -26.28 5.55
CA LYS A 133 12.96 -26.26 4.18
C LYS A 133 13.08 -27.65 3.56
N LYS A 134 13.31 -28.70 4.36
CA LYS A 134 13.33 -30.09 3.90
C LYS A 134 11.95 -30.64 3.55
N ILE A 135 10.89 -30.12 4.19
CA ILE A 135 9.51 -30.57 4.02
C ILE A 135 8.79 -29.78 2.93
N SER A 136 9.02 -28.47 2.82
CA SER A 136 8.42 -27.62 1.79
C SER A 136 9.45 -26.66 1.20
N LYS A 137 9.55 -26.64 -0.13
CA LYS A 137 10.34 -25.65 -0.89
C LYS A 137 9.65 -24.27 -0.95
N VAL A 138 8.35 -24.20 -0.61
CA VAL A 138 7.54 -22.98 -0.69
C VAL A 138 7.35 -22.40 0.71
N PRO A 139 7.60 -21.08 0.92
CA PRO A 139 7.36 -20.43 2.20
C PRO A 139 5.87 -20.48 2.56
N VAL A 140 5.57 -20.69 3.85
CA VAL A 140 4.18 -20.73 4.31
C VAL A 140 3.56 -19.34 4.21
N PRO A 141 2.40 -19.18 3.55
CA PRO A 141 1.68 -17.90 3.46
C PRO A 141 0.96 -17.61 4.80
N ILE A 142 1.74 -17.29 5.83
CA ILE A 142 1.24 -17.09 7.19
C ILE A 142 0.28 -15.89 7.28
N GLU A 143 0.50 -14.86 6.47
CA GLU A 143 -0.37 -13.69 6.42
C GLU A 143 -1.81 -14.08 6.08
N LEU A 144 -1.98 -14.97 5.10
CA LEU A 144 -3.31 -15.48 4.71
C LEU A 144 -3.92 -16.34 5.82
N ILE A 145 -3.13 -17.21 6.43
CA ILE A 145 -3.59 -18.10 7.51
C ILE A 145 -4.07 -17.28 8.71
N VAL A 146 -3.29 -16.27 9.13
CA VAL A 146 -3.65 -15.38 10.24
C VAL A 146 -4.94 -14.61 9.93
N VAL A 147 -5.13 -14.13 8.70
CA VAL A 147 -6.38 -13.46 8.30
C VAL A 147 -7.58 -14.41 8.36
N ILE A 148 -7.43 -15.65 7.89
CA ILE A 148 -8.51 -16.65 7.93
C ILE A 148 -8.89 -16.95 9.39
N PHE A 149 -7.92 -17.33 10.22
CA PHE A 149 -8.18 -17.65 11.63
C PHE A 149 -8.68 -16.43 12.41
N GLY A 150 -8.12 -15.25 12.15
CA GLY A 150 -8.57 -14.01 12.77
C GLY A 150 -10.03 -13.66 12.41
N THR A 151 -10.43 -13.89 11.15
CA THR A 151 -11.81 -13.69 10.70
C THR A 151 -12.77 -14.67 11.37
N VAL A 152 -12.39 -15.96 11.43
CA VAL A 152 -13.19 -17.01 12.09
C VAL A 152 -13.32 -16.73 13.59
N ALA A 153 -12.23 -16.39 14.26
CA ALA A 153 -12.23 -16.03 15.68
C ALA A 153 -13.07 -14.78 15.94
N SER A 154 -12.96 -13.76 15.09
CA SER A 154 -13.76 -12.53 15.20
C SER A 154 -15.27 -12.82 15.07
N TYR A 155 -15.66 -13.73 14.18
CA TYR A 155 -17.05 -14.15 14.00
C TYR A 155 -17.62 -14.87 15.23
N PHE A 156 -16.87 -15.83 15.80
CA PHE A 156 -17.35 -16.59 16.97
C PHE A 156 -17.32 -15.79 18.28
N ILE A 157 -16.30 -14.95 18.48
CA ILE A 157 -16.12 -14.15 19.71
C ILE A 157 -16.98 -12.86 19.66
N GLN A 158 -17.50 -12.49 18.48
CA GLN A 158 -18.25 -11.25 18.25
C GLN A 158 -17.48 -10.01 18.74
N LEU A 159 -16.21 -9.89 18.33
CA LEU A 159 -15.29 -8.84 18.79
C LEU A 159 -15.83 -7.42 18.58
N GLU A 160 -16.60 -7.19 17.52
CA GLU A 160 -17.23 -5.90 17.25
C GLU A 160 -18.28 -5.54 18.32
N LYS A 161 -19.26 -6.42 18.56
CA LYS A 161 -20.39 -6.15 19.47
C LYS A 161 -20.00 -6.25 20.94
N GLY A 162 -19.15 -7.23 21.28
CA GLY A 162 -18.75 -7.49 22.66
C GLY A 162 -17.64 -6.58 23.16
N TYR A 163 -16.73 -6.17 22.29
CA TYR A 163 -15.50 -5.45 22.68
C TYR A 163 -15.26 -4.17 21.88
N GLY A 164 -16.15 -3.79 20.96
CA GLY A 164 -16.02 -2.54 20.19
C GLY A 164 -14.82 -2.52 19.25
N VAL A 165 -14.30 -3.68 18.83
CA VAL A 165 -13.18 -3.79 17.89
C VAL A 165 -13.64 -3.38 16.48
N TYR A 166 -12.86 -2.56 15.78
CA TYR A 166 -13.19 -2.20 14.40
C TYR A 166 -13.02 -3.39 13.46
N VAL A 167 -14.07 -3.72 12.73
CA VAL A 167 -14.07 -4.73 11.68
C VAL A 167 -14.10 -4.08 10.29
N VAL A 168 -13.66 -4.82 9.28
CA VAL A 168 -13.54 -4.33 7.89
C VAL A 168 -14.90 -4.00 7.27
N GLY A 169 -15.98 -4.63 7.75
CA GLY A 169 -17.33 -4.43 7.25
C GLY A 169 -17.57 -5.11 5.89
N ASP A 170 -18.58 -4.64 5.17
CA ASP A 170 -18.96 -5.20 3.88
C ASP A 170 -18.00 -4.77 2.76
N ILE A 171 -17.52 -5.77 2.01
CA ILE A 171 -16.67 -5.57 0.84
C ILE A 171 -17.53 -5.72 -0.41
N PRO A 172 -17.60 -4.69 -1.29
CA PRO A 172 -18.36 -4.78 -2.52
C PRO A 172 -17.84 -5.92 -3.39
N ARG A 173 -18.75 -6.74 -3.90
CA ARG A 173 -18.41 -7.90 -4.75
C ARG A 173 -18.45 -7.48 -6.22
N GLY A 174 -17.50 -7.99 -7.00
CA GLY A 174 -17.42 -7.78 -8.44
C GLY A 174 -16.36 -6.78 -8.87
N LEU A 175 -16.21 -6.64 -10.19
CA LEU A 175 -15.28 -5.68 -10.79
C LEU A 175 -15.96 -4.30 -10.83
N PRO A 176 -15.30 -3.21 -10.37
CA PRO A 176 -15.85 -1.88 -10.55
C PRO A 176 -15.99 -1.56 -12.04
N ALA A 177 -17.11 -0.94 -12.42
CA ALA A 177 -17.33 -0.52 -13.79
C ALA A 177 -16.22 0.46 -14.25
N PRO A 178 -15.74 0.37 -15.50
CA PRO A 178 -14.81 1.33 -16.05
C PRO A 178 -15.39 2.75 -15.92
N SER A 179 -14.64 3.65 -15.30
CA SER A 179 -15.09 5.02 -15.11
C SER A 179 -14.00 5.99 -15.58
N VAL A 180 -14.42 7.02 -16.31
CA VAL A 180 -13.53 8.09 -16.80
C VAL A 180 -13.39 9.18 -15.75
N THR A 181 -12.34 9.98 -15.91
CA THR A 181 -11.97 11.04 -14.96
C THR A 181 -12.53 12.37 -15.39
N GLN A 182 -13.17 13.14 -14.50
CA GLN A 182 -13.51 14.53 -14.77
C GLN A 182 -12.22 15.37 -14.81
N LEU A 183 -12.00 16.05 -15.94
CA LEU A 183 -10.79 16.84 -16.20
C LEU A 183 -10.66 18.10 -15.31
N VAL A 184 -11.73 18.46 -14.59
CA VAL A 184 -11.82 19.68 -13.79
C VAL A 184 -10.88 19.67 -12.59
N HIS A 185 -10.66 18.50 -11.97
CA HIS A 185 -9.81 18.36 -10.77
C HIS A 185 -8.32 18.15 -11.09
N ILE A 186 -7.91 18.22 -12.36
CA ILE A 186 -6.53 17.95 -12.77
C ILE A 186 -5.50 18.92 -12.18
N PRO A 187 -5.75 20.25 -12.18
CA PRO A 187 -4.77 21.22 -11.70
C PRO A 187 -4.39 21.02 -10.23
N ASP A 188 -5.34 20.58 -9.39
CA ASP A 188 -5.17 20.50 -7.94
C ASP A 188 -4.23 19.36 -7.50
N VAL A 189 -4.03 18.35 -8.35
CA VAL A 189 -3.29 17.12 -7.99
C VAL A 189 -2.08 16.86 -8.88
N ILE A 190 -1.82 17.74 -9.84
CA ILE A 190 -0.77 17.54 -10.83
C ILE A 190 0.61 17.51 -10.18
N GLU A 191 0.85 18.38 -9.20
CA GLU A 191 2.12 18.45 -8.46
C GLU A 191 2.39 17.15 -7.69
N ASP A 192 1.43 16.69 -6.89
CA ASP A 192 1.52 15.42 -6.16
C ASP A 192 1.67 14.23 -7.12
N ALA A 193 0.99 14.27 -8.28
CA ALA A 193 1.11 13.24 -9.29
C ALA A 193 2.52 13.12 -9.87
N VAL A 194 3.20 14.25 -10.12
CA VAL A 194 4.60 14.28 -10.59
C VAL A 194 5.50 13.58 -9.58
N ILE A 195 5.40 13.97 -8.30
CA ILE A 195 6.26 13.46 -7.23
C ILE A 195 6.04 11.94 -7.07
N ILE A 196 4.78 11.50 -7.00
CA ILE A 196 4.43 10.09 -6.87
C ILE A 196 4.86 9.29 -8.12
N ALA A 197 4.86 9.88 -9.31
CA ALA A 197 5.35 9.23 -10.53
C ALA A 197 6.85 8.92 -10.44
N ILE A 198 7.64 9.93 -10.11
CA ILE A 198 9.10 9.84 -9.99
C ILE A 198 9.48 8.79 -8.94
N VAL A 199 8.90 8.87 -7.74
CA VAL A 199 9.19 7.95 -6.64
C VAL A 199 8.83 6.51 -7.00
N VAL A 200 7.63 6.28 -7.56
CA VAL A 200 7.19 4.92 -7.89
C VAL A 200 8.07 4.29 -8.95
N TYR A 201 8.49 5.06 -9.95
CA TYR A 201 9.41 4.56 -10.96
C TYR A 201 10.79 4.31 -10.36
N ALA A 202 11.31 5.20 -9.52
CA ALA A 202 12.59 5.02 -8.83
C ALA A 202 12.64 3.72 -8.00
N VAL A 203 11.62 3.47 -7.18
CA VAL A 203 11.52 2.21 -6.40
C VAL A 203 11.43 0.99 -7.31
N SER A 204 10.69 1.10 -8.42
CA SER A 204 10.52 -0.01 -9.37
C SER A 204 11.82 -0.34 -10.10
N ILE A 205 12.55 0.66 -10.60
CA ILE A 205 13.83 0.44 -11.30
C ILE A 205 14.93 -0.02 -10.33
N SER A 206 14.97 0.49 -9.10
CA SER A 206 15.92 0.03 -8.08
C SER A 206 15.70 -1.46 -7.74
N MET A 207 14.45 -1.88 -7.55
CA MET A 207 14.13 -3.29 -7.33
C MET A 207 14.49 -4.16 -8.54
N ALA A 208 14.19 -3.68 -9.74
CA ALA A 208 14.51 -4.39 -10.95
C ALA A 208 16.04 -4.59 -11.08
N LYS A 209 16.84 -3.54 -10.85
CA LYS A 209 18.32 -3.62 -10.86
C LYS A 209 18.87 -4.64 -9.87
N ILE A 210 18.35 -4.68 -8.63
CA ILE A 210 18.76 -5.66 -7.61
C ILE A 210 18.53 -7.10 -8.11
N LEU A 211 17.38 -7.36 -8.74
CA LEU A 211 17.07 -8.69 -9.28
C LEU A 211 17.89 -9.02 -10.55
N ALA A 212 18.20 -8.03 -11.39
CA ALA A 212 19.05 -8.18 -12.56
C ALA A 212 20.48 -8.53 -12.22
N GLU A 213 21.06 -7.84 -11.25
CA GLU A 213 22.41 -8.12 -10.77
C GLU A 213 22.49 -9.53 -10.17
N LYS A 214 21.46 -9.93 -9.43
CA LYS A 214 21.40 -11.26 -8.81
C LYS A 214 21.19 -12.41 -9.80
N ASN A 215 20.42 -12.20 -10.86
CA ASN A 215 20.06 -13.24 -11.83
C ASN A 215 20.79 -13.08 -13.18
N ASP A 216 21.78 -12.21 -13.24
CA ASP A 216 22.65 -11.95 -14.40
C ASP A 216 21.89 -11.66 -15.71
N TYR A 217 20.96 -10.71 -15.66
CA TYR A 217 20.24 -10.23 -16.85
C TYR A 217 20.27 -8.71 -16.98
N ALA A 218 20.24 -8.22 -18.23
CA ALA A 218 20.23 -6.79 -18.50
C ALA A 218 18.80 -6.22 -18.39
N ILE A 219 18.70 -4.98 -17.88
CA ILE A 219 17.43 -4.23 -17.82
C ILE A 219 17.50 -3.02 -18.73
N ASN A 220 16.40 -2.77 -19.42
CA ASN A 220 16.19 -1.52 -20.15
C ASN A 220 15.26 -0.60 -19.34
N PRO A 221 15.78 0.47 -18.71
CA PRO A 221 14.98 1.38 -17.90
C PRO A 221 13.84 2.06 -18.68
N ASN A 222 14.06 2.39 -19.95
CA ASN A 222 13.03 3.02 -20.77
C ASN A 222 11.84 2.08 -21.01
N GLN A 223 12.11 0.78 -21.19
CA GLN A 223 11.05 -0.22 -21.34
C GLN A 223 10.25 -0.38 -20.04
N GLU A 224 10.93 -0.41 -18.89
CA GLU A 224 10.29 -0.45 -17.56
C GLU A 224 9.41 0.78 -17.32
N LEU A 225 9.85 1.96 -17.75
CA LEU A 225 9.07 3.20 -17.62
C LEU A 225 7.77 3.12 -18.43
N ILE A 226 7.87 2.70 -19.69
CA ILE A 226 6.70 2.58 -20.59
C ILE A 226 5.74 1.53 -20.04
N ALA A 227 6.24 0.39 -19.59
CA ALA A 227 5.42 -0.67 -19.00
C ALA A 227 4.68 -0.19 -17.74
N ASN A 228 5.38 0.52 -16.85
CA ASN A 228 4.80 1.07 -15.62
C ASN A 228 3.75 2.15 -15.92
N ALA A 229 4.01 3.03 -16.88
CA ALA A 229 3.06 4.04 -17.33
C ALA A 229 1.79 3.41 -17.92
N PHE A 230 1.95 2.43 -18.82
CA PHE A 230 0.84 1.73 -19.46
C PHE A 230 -0.03 0.97 -18.44
N CYS A 231 0.60 0.26 -17.50
CA CYS A 231 -0.08 -0.41 -16.40
C CYS A 231 -0.92 0.55 -15.56
N ASN A 232 -0.36 1.71 -15.20
CA ASN A 232 -1.07 2.72 -14.42
C ASN A 232 -2.21 3.40 -15.20
N ILE A 233 -2.06 3.61 -16.51
CA ILE A 233 -3.14 4.10 -17.39
C ILE A 233 -4.31 3.11 -17.39
N ILE A 234 -4.07 1.84 -17.68
CA ILE A 234 -5.14 0.82 -17.69
C ILE A 234 -5.82 0.72 -16.32
N SER A 235 -5.01 0.69 -15.26
CA SER A 235 -5.50 0.60 -13.89
C SER A 235 -6.26 1.85 -13.43
N SER A 236 -6.22 2.96 -14.19
CA SER A 236 -6.99 4.16 -13.87
C SER A 236 -8.48 3.94 -14.13
N PHE A 237 -8.85 3.30 -15.24
CA PHE A 237 -10.25 3.06 -15.60
C PHE A 237 -11.01 2.22 -14.55
N PHE A 238 -10.31 1.35 -13.83
CA PHE A 238 -10.88 0.46 -12.81
C PHE A 238 -10.74 0.98 -11.37
N SER A 239 -10.51 2.28 -11.18
CA SER A 239 -10.45 2.92 -9.85
C SER A 239 -9.40 2.33 -8.89
N CYS A 240 -8.33 1.72 -9.43
CA CYS A 240 -7.25 1.18 -8.63
C CYS A 240 -6.40 2.31 -8.00
N PHE A 241 -5.53 1.97 -7.06
CA PHE A 241 -4.43 2.85 -6.65
C PHE A 241 -3.28 2.80 -7.65
N VAL A 242 -2.33 3.73 -7.53
CA VAL A 242 -1.09 3.72 -8.31
C VAL A 242 -0.33 2.42 -8.03
N CYS A 243 0.04 1.71 -9.08
CA CYS A 243 0.79 0.46 -8.99
C CYS A 243 2.30 0.75 -8.92
N ALA A 244 3.00 0.01 -8.07
CA ALA A 244 4.45 0.04 -7.90
C ALA A 244 4.98 -1.39 -7.73
N ALA A 245 6.30 -1.59 -7.91
CA ALA A 245 6.93 -2.87 -7.63
C ALA A 245 6.75 -3.30 -6.16
N SER A 246 6.50 -4.59 -5.93
CA SER A 246 6.35 -5.16 -4.59
C SER A 246 7.58 -5.97 -4.22
N LEU A 247 8.45 -5.39 -3.37
CA LEU A 247 9.68 -6.01 -2.90
C LEU A 247 9.42 -7.40 -2.28
N SER A 248 8.45 -7.49 -1.36
CA SER A 248 8.13 -8.75 -0.67
C SER A 248 7.66 -9.85 -1.62
N ARG A 249 6.74 -9.56 -2.54
CA ARG A 249 6.19 -10.55 -3.49
C ARG A 249 7.24 -11.00 -4.50
N SER A 250 8.00 -10.07 -5.06
CA SER A 250 9.06 -10.39 -6.03
C SER A 250 10.16 -11.25 -5.40
N LEU A 251 10.56 -10.98 -4.16
CA LEU A 251 11.54 -11.81 -3.45
C LEU A 251 11.01 -13.20 -3.10
N VAL A 252 9.73 -13.33 -2.72
CA VAL A 252 9.11 -14.64 -2.48
C VAL A 252 9.07 -15.46 -3.78
N GLN A 253 8.66 -14.85 -4.88
CA GLN A 253 8.65 -15.52 -6.20
C GLN A 253 10.05 -15.98 -6.62
N GLU A 254 11.04 -15.12 -6.45
CA GLU A 254 12.44 -15.44 -6.74
C GLU A 254 12.93 -16.61 -5.87
N ARG A 255 12.62 -16.60 -4.56
CA ARG A 255 12.97 -17.70 -3.63
C ARG A 255 12.35 -19.04 -4.02
N VAL A 256 11.14 -19.02 -4.58
CA VAL A 256 10.44 -20.22 -5.06
C VAL A 256 10.93 -20.65 -6.46
N GLY A 257 11.83 -19.89 -7.08
CA GLY A 257 12.46 -20.21 -8.36
C GLY A 257 11.64 -19.77 -9.58
N GLY A 258 10.76 -18.77 -9.43
CA GLY A 258 10.02 -18.18 -10.54
C GLY A 258 10.96 -17.45 -11.52
N LYS A 259 11.04 -17.95 -12.76
CA LYS A 259 11.94 -17.40 -13.81
C LYS A 259 11.22 -16.60 -14.90
N THR A 260 9.90 -16.69 -14.99
CA THR A 260 9.11 -16.10 -16.08
C THR A 260 7.98 -15.25 -15.53
N GLN A 261 7.49 -14.29 -16.31
CA GLN A 261 6.40 -13.40 -15.91
C GLN A 261 5.04 -14.11 -15.79
N VAL A 262 4.93 -15.36 -16.25
CA VAL A 262 3.71 -16.17 -16.14
C VAL A 262 3.32 -16.39 -14.68
N SER A 263 4.29 -16.45 -13.76
CA SER A 263 4.00 -16.54 -12.32
C SER A 263 3.17 -15.36 -11.81
N HIS A 264 3.35 -14.16 -12.36
CA HIS A 264 2.56 -12.98 -11.97
C HIS A 264 1.10 -13.06 -12.45
N VAL A 265 0.78 -13.88 -13.46
CA VAL A 265 -0.60 -14.12 -13.89
C VAL A 265 -1.32 -15.03 -12.89
N CYS A 266 -0.60 -16.01 -12.33
CA CYS A 266 -1.16 -16.98 -11.39
C CYS A 266 -1.20 -16.49 -9.94
N ILE A 267 -0.33 -15.55 -9.56
CA ILE A 267 -0.22 -15.01 -8.20
C ILE A 267 -1.05 -13.73 -8.10
N LYS A 268 -2.20 -13.81 -7.43
CA LYS A 268 -3.04 -12.65 -7.09
C LYS A 268 -3.08 -12.43 -5.58
#